data_AF-A0A7C4B5F0-F1
#
_entry.id   AF-A0A7C4B5F0-F1
#
_cell.length_a   1.000
_cell.length_b   1.000
_cell.length_c   1.000
_cell.angle_alpha   90.00
_cell.angle_beta   90.00
_cell.angle_gamma   90.00
#
_symmetry.space_group_name_H-M   'P 1'
#
loop_
_entity.id
_entity.type
_entity.pdbx_description
1 polymer ?
#
loop_
_entity_poly.entity_id
_entity_poly.type
_entity_poly.pdbx_seq_one_letter_code
_entity_poly.pdbx_strand_id
1 'polypeptide(L)'
;EPDPCAALAYVVGEVFGAAVKKAGSDDPKAIRSALASFTKDNPVMTIAGPTGFAENGELITRGCYLIQWINGTIEIVYPPEFATAKPLYPLP
;
A
#
# COMPACT_ATOMS: atom_id res chain seq x y z
N GLU A 1 -13.13 3.02 -13.33
CA GLU A 1 -11.81 2.78 -12.71
C GLU A 1 -11.94 1.61 -11.75
N PRO A 2 -10.89 0.79 -11.55
CA PRO A 2 -10.91 -0.23 -10.50
C PRO A 2 -11.07 0.44 -9.13
N ASP A 3 -11.96 -0.12 -8.31
CA ASP A 3 -12.26 0.39 -6.98
C ASP A 3 -11.00 0.38 -6.07
N PRO A 4 -10.77 1.40 -5.22
CA PRO A 4 -9.62 1.44 -4.31
C PRO A 4 -9.50 0.21 -3.40
N CYS A 5 -10.61 -0.38 -2.95
CA CYS A 5 -10.58 -1.59 -2.14
C CYS A 5 -10.09 -2.80 -2.97
N ALA A 6 -10.44 -2.86 -4.25
CA ALA A 6 -9.95 -3.90 -5.16
C ALA A 6 -8.43 -3.79 -5.37
N ALA A 7 -7.90 -2.57 -5.51
CA ALA A 7 -6.45 -2.35 -5.59
C ALA A 7 -5.74 -2.80 -4.30
N LEU A 8 -6.29 -2.50 -3.13
CA LEU A 8 -5.72 -2.95 -1.84
C LEU A 8 -5.77 -4.48 -1.68
N ALA A 9 -6.86 -5.13 -2.09
CA ALA A 9 -6.96 -6.59 -2.05
C ALA A 9 -5.89 -7.26 -2.95
N TYR A 10 -5.60 -6.65 -4.11
CA TYR A 10 -4.54 -7.12 -4.99
C TYR A 10 -3.15 -6.99 -4.34
N VAL A 11 -2.86 -5.85 -3.70
CA VAL A 11 -1.62 -5.64 -2.93
C VAL A 11 -1.43 -6.71 -1.85
N VAL A 12 -2.48 -7.07 -1.13
CA VAL A 12 -2.43 -8.16 -0.14
C VAL A 12 -2.03 -9.49 -0.80
N GLY A 13 -2.58 -9.78 -1.98
CA GLY A 13 -2.20 -10.95 -2.77
C GLY A 13 -0.72 -10.95 -3.19
N GLU A 14 -0.20 -9.80 -3.64
CA GLU A 14 1.23 -9.65 -4.00
C GLU A 14 2.14 -9.91 -2.80
N VAL A 15 1.82 -9.32 -1.64
CA VAL A 15 2.60 -9.48 -0.41
C VAL A 15 2.54 -10.92 0.10
N PHE A 16 1.36 -11.54 0.10
CA PHE A 16 1.21 -12.93 0.52
C PHE A 16 1.95 -13.90 -0.42
N GLY A 17 1.84 -13.70 -1.73
CA GLY A 17 2.57 -14.48 -2.72
C GLY A 17 4.10 -14.35 -2.57
N ALA A 18 4.59 -13.15 -2.26
CA ALA A 18 5.99 -12.93 -1.95
C ALA A 18 6.43 -13.66 -0.67
N ALA A 19 5.59 -13.66 0.37
CA ALA A 19 5.86 -14.38 1.61
C ALA A 19 5.93 -15.89 1.40
N VAL A 20 4.99 -16.47 0.65
CA VAL A 20 4.99 -17.92 0.32
C VAL A 20 6.26 -18.30 -0.45
N LYS A 21 6.63 -17.50 -1.46
CA LYS A 21 7.88 -17.72 -2.22
C LYS A 21 9.12 -17.66 -1.34
N LYS A 22 9.15 -16.71 -0.39
CA LYS A 22 10.27 -16.55 0.54
C LYS A 22 10.32 -17.66 1.59
N ALA A 23 9.18 -18.11 2.08
CA ALA A 23 9.07 -19.20 3.04
C ALA A 23 9.45 -20.55 2.43
N GLY A 24 9.27 -20.72 1.11
CA GLY A 24 9.57 -21.97 0.40
C GLY A 24 8.74 -23.17 0.89
N SER A 25 7.65 -22.91 1.62
CA SER A 25 6.76 -23.91 2.20
C SER A 25 5.36 -23.33 2.35
N ASP A 26 4.39 -24.22 2.56
CA ASP A 26 3.00 -23.91 2.90
C ASP A 26 2.75 -23.88 4.41
N ASP A 27 3.80 -23.98 5.23
CA ASP A 27 3.68 -23.92 6.69
C ASP A 27 3.29 -22.49 7.14
N PRO A 28 2.18 -22.32 7.89
CA PRO A 28 1.73 -21.02 8.35
C PRO A 28 2.77 -20.27 9.20
N LYS A 29 3.61 -20.97 9.99
CA LYS A 29 4.64 -20.30 10.81
C LYS A 29 5.79 -19.78 9.96
N ALA A 30 6.22 -20.54 8.95
CA ALA A 30 7.21 -20.10 7.98
C ALA A 30 6.71 -18.88 7.19
N ILE A 31 5.46 -18.91 6.71
CA ILE A 31 4.85 -17.79 5.98
C ILE A 31 4.73 -16.55 6.88
N ARG A 32 4.26 -16.69 8.12
CA ARG A 32 4.20 -15.58 9.09
C ARG A 32 5.59 -14.97 9.32
N SER A 33 6.62 -15.80 9.44
CA SER A 33 7.99 -15.34 9.66
C SER A 33 8.53 -14.62 8.42
N ALA A 34 8.18 -15.09 7.23
CA ALA A 34 8.49 -14.40 5.97
C ALA A 34 7.78 -13.04 5.87
N LEU A 35 6.48 -12.97 6.22
CA LEU A 35 5.72 -11.71 6.27
C LEU A 35 6.36 -10.71 7.23
N ALA A 36 6.72 -11.14 8.43
CA ALA A 36 7.37 -10.29 9.44
C ALA A 36 8.76 -9.80 9.02
N SER A 37 9.40 -10.45 8.04
CA SER A 37 10.69 -10.01 7.49
C SER A 37 10.58 -8.87 6.47
N PHE A 38 9.35 -8.54 6.06
CA PHE A 38 9.09 -7.39 5.21
C PHE A 38 8.93 -6.16 6.10
N THR A 39 9.91 -5.28 6.05
CA THR A 39 10.00 -4.09 6.91
C THR A 39 10.14 -2.84 6.05
N LYS A 40 10.21 -1.67 6.68
CA LYS A 40 10.47 -0.40 5.97
C LYS A 40 11.78 -0.42 5.16
N ASP A 41 12.82 -1.07 5.71
CA ASP A 41 14.14 -1.15 5.07
C ASP A 41 14.26 -2.32 4.09
N ASN A 42 13.38 -3.32 4.21
CA ASN A 42 13.30 -4.46 3.31
C ASN A 42 11.85 -4.68 2.84
N PRO A 43 11.28 -3.75 2.05
CA PRO A 43 9.88 -3.83 1.63
C PRO A 43 9.69 -4.79 0.45
N VAL A 44 8.46 -5.24 0.27
CA VAL A 44 7.99 -5.86 -0.98
C VAL A 44 7.52 -4.76 -1.92
N MET A 45 7.95 -4.82 -3.18
CA MET A 45 7.42 -3.93 -4.22
C MET A 45 6.05 -4.44 -4.68
N THR A 46 5.04 -3.58 -4.56
CA THR A 46 3.65 -3.84 -4.95
C THR A 46 3.16 -2.76 -5.90
N ILE A 47 1.94 -2.88 -6.44
CA ILE A 47 1.33 -1.82 -7.25
C ILE A 47 1.12 -0.51 -6.49
N ALA A 48 0.97 -0.57 -5.15
CA ALA A 48 0.88 0.61 -4.28
C ALA A 48 2.26 1.16 -3.87
N GLY A 49 3.34 0.52 -4.33
CA GLY A 49 4.72 0.86 -4.00
C GLY A 49 5.34 -0.07 -2.94
N PRO A 50 6.46 0.37 -2.33
CA PRO A 50 7.13 -0.38 -1.27
C PRO A 50 6.21 -0.59 -0.07
N THR A 51 5.97 -1.86 0.27
CA THR A 51 5.08 -2.26 1.36
C THR A 51 5.82 -3.17 2.33
N GLY A 52 5.73 -2.86 3.62
CA GLY A 52 6.29 -3.65 4.71
C GLY A 52 5.44 -3.55 5.97
N PHE A 53 5.92 -4.11 7.07
CA PHE A 53 5.24 -4.13 8.35
C PHE A 53 6.14 -3.55 9.46
N ALA A 54 5.53 -2.82 10.38
CA ALA A 54 6.14 -2.41 11.63
C ALA A 54 6.22 -3.59 12.61
N GLU A 55 6.99 -3.45 13.69
CA GLU A 55 7.12 -4.49 14.72
C GLU A 55 5.78 -4.85 15.39
N ASN A 56 4.85 -3.89 15.49
CA ASN A 56 3.49 -4.08 15.99
C ASN A 56 2.55 -4.76 14.96
N GLY A 57 3.04 -5.06 13.75
CA GLY A 57 2.26 -5.64 12.65
C GLY A 57 1.48 -4.62 11.81
N GLU A 58 1.66 -3.33 12.07
CA GLU A 58 1.02 -2.26 11.30
C GLU A 58 1.59 -2.17 9.89
N LEU A 59 0.72 -1.96 8.90
CA LEU A 59 1.11 -1.84 7.52
C LEU A 59 1.87 -0.53 7.31
N ILE A 60 3.14 -0.65 6.91
CA ILE A 60 3.94 0.47 6.42
C ILE A 60 3.86 0.42 4.90
N THR A 61 2.93 1.17 4.32
CA THR A 61 2.90 1.44 2.88
C THR A 61 3.22 2.91 2.61
N ARG A 62 3.32 3.31 1.33
CA ARG A 62 3.51 4.74 1.00
C ARG A 62 2.39 5.57 1.62
N GLY A 63 2.76 6.79 2.06
CA GLY A 63 1.98 7.62 2.97
C GLY A 63 0.53 7.90 2.55
N CYS A 64 -0.26 8.39 3.51
CA CYS A 64 -1.66 8.75 3.27
C CYS A 64 -1.76 9.85 2.21
N TYR A 65 -2.54 9.60 1.16
CA TYR A 65 -2.86 10.56 0.12
C TYR A 65 -4.16 11.28 0.47
N LEU A 66 -4.14 12.61 0.44
CA LEU A 66 -5.38 13.38 0.48
C LEU A 66 -5.92 13.46 -0.94
N ILE A 67 -7.14 12.98 -1.13
CA ILE A 67 -7.85 13.06 -2.41
C ILE A 67 -9.00 14.07 -2.33
N GLN A 68 -9.25 14.79 -3.41
CA GLN A 68 -10.41 15.66 -3.57
C GLN A 68 -11.06 15.43 -4.93
N TRP A 69 -12.39 15.52 -4.98
CA TRP A 69 -13.13 15.59 -6.23
C TRP A 69 -13.03 17.01 -6.79
N ILE A 70 -12.36 17.18 -7.92
CA ILE A 70 -12.20 18.48 -8.59
C ILE A 70 -12.69 18.30 -10.04
N ASN A 71 -13.69 19.09 -10.44
CA ASN A 71 -14.30 19.03 -11.78
C ASN A 71 -14.78 17.62 -12.21
N GLY A 72 -15.21 16.79 -11.26
CA GLY A 72 -15.69 15.44 -11.53
C GLY A 72 -14.61 14.36 -11.62
N THR A 73 -13.34 14.71 -11.38
CA THR A 73 -12.20 13.77 -11.34
C THR A 73 -11.64 13.68 -9.92
N ILE A 74 -11.18 12.50 -9.51
CA ILE A 74 -10.46 12.31 -8.24
C ILE A 74 -9.00 12.75 -8.45
N GLU A 75 -8.60 13.81 -7.73
CA GLU A 75 -7.24 14.35 -7.77
C GLU A 75 -6.55 14.12 -6.42
N ILE A 76 -5.25 13.81 -6.45
CA ILE A 76 -4.41 13.76 -5.25
C ILE A 76 -3.93 15.18 -4.97
N VAL A 77 -4.21 15.71 -3.79
CA VAL A 77 -3.84 17.08 -3.41
C VAL A 77 -2.71 17.16 -2.37
N TYR A 78 -2.38 16.03 -1.72
CA TYR A 78 -1.28 15.93 -0.76
C TYR A 78 -0.78 14.48 -0.67
N PRO A 79 0.52 14.23 -0.42
CA PRO A 79 1.61 15.20 -0.26
C PRO A 79 2.05 15.85 -1.58
N PRO A 80 2.69 17.05 -1.55
CA PRO A 80 2.95 17.85 -2.74
C PRO A 80 3.81 17.15 -3.80
N GLU A 81 4.67 16.24 -3.35
CA GLU A 81 5.51 15.37 -4.19
C GLU A 81 4.73 14.43 -5.11
N PHE A 82 3.48 14.09 -4.74
CA PHE A 82 2.59 13.23 -5.52
C PHE A 82 1.27 13.94 -5.88
N ALA A 83 1.16 15.25 -5.63
CA ALA A 83 -0.05 16.01 -5.86
C ALA A 83 -0.26 16.25 -7.37
N THR A 84 -1.41 15.81 -7.87
CA THR A 84 -1.87 16.06 -9.24
C THR A 84 -2.63 17.38 -9.35
N ALA A 85 -3.20 17.88 -8.24
CA ALA A 85 -3.84 19.18 -8.15
C ALA A 85 -3.52 19.91 -6.84
N LYS A 86 -3.80 21.22 -6.78
CA LYS A 86 -3.74 21.97 -5.51
C LYS A 86 -5.03 21.73 -4.72
N PRO A 87 -4.96 21.62 -3.38
CA PRO A 87 -6.15 21.51 -2.55
C PRO A 87 -7.05 22.74 -2.75
N LEU A 88 -8.33 22.48 -2.96
CA LEU A 88 -9.36 23.50 -3.16
C LEU A 88 -10.15 23.68 -1.85
N TYR A 89 -10.36 24.93 -1.46
CA TYR A 89 -11.13 25.32 -0.28
C TYR A 89 -12.01 26.55 -0.57
N PRO A 90 -13.29 26.58 -0.15
CA PRO A 90 -14.03 25.50 0.51
C PRO A 90 -14.25 24.31 -0.43
N LEU A 91 -14.61 23.15 0.15
CA LEU A 91 -15.03 21.99 -0.66
C LEU A 91 -16.20 22.44 -1.56
N PRO A 92 -16.08 22.31 -2.89
CA PRO A 92 -17.14 22.69 -3.82
C PRO A 92 -18.40 21.84 -3.66
#